data_AF-A0A2M7D1Y4-F1
#
_entry.id   AF-A0A2M7D1Y4-F1
#
_cell.length_a   1.000
_cell.length_b   1.000
_cell.length_c   1.000
_cell.angle_alpha   90.00
_cell.angle_beta   90.00
_cell.angle_gamma   90.00
#
_symmetry.space_group_name_H-M   'P 1'
#
loop_
_entity.id
_entity.type
_entity.pdbx_description
1 polymer ?
#
loop_
_entity_poly.entity_id
_entity_poly.type
_entity_poly.pdbx_seq_one_letter_code
_entity_poly.pdbx_strand_id
1 'polypeptide(L)'
;MDDASKPQPITGAMSMGLNPTTFASSLFFGTGRYLTLDDPANQDVQSWYGLIDAGAVIAGRNALLRRKIVNDTTSFGTHVRAFEFAVDGDMAGKFGWFVDWVKPPFPPGTPEGERVVSDTIVTFTNELGPVLVAASIIPNAAACGSGGRGFINALDPYTGASFANTQGTDLNGNATIISNGYFDVNENRNMHDDIIPDGGGDPAPAPIGSVDGGVGMPSTPILLGPVLVCSGSSGETCDMSVGGTPVQGRISWREILGD
;
A
#
# COMPACT_ATOMS: atom_id res chain seq x y z
N MET A 1 -14.03 13.09 4.19
CA MET A 1 -14.03 13.30 5.65
C MET A 1 -13.80 11.97 6.31
N ASP A 2 -13.18 11.95 7.48
CA ASP A 2 -13.06 10.75 8.31
C ASP A 2 -14.40 10.37 8.98
N ASP A 3 -14.39 9.30 9.78
CA ASP A 3 -15.57 8.82 10.51
C ASP A 3 -16.08 9.83 11.56
N ALA A 4 -15.22 10.75 12.02
CA ALA A 4 -15.56 11.86 12.91
C ALA A 4 -16.03 13.11 12.15
N SER A 5 -16.29 13.00 10.84
CA SER A 5 -16.67 14.11 9.95
C SER A 5 -15.63 15.23 9.90
N LYS A 6 -14.35 14.93 10.12
CA LYS A 6 -13.25 15.87 9.92
C LYS A 6 -12.78 15.84 8.47
N PRO A 7 -12.63 17.00 7.79
CA PRO A 7 -11.97 17.07 6.51
C PRO A 7 -10.53 16.55 6.58
N GLN A 8 -10.12 15.78 5.58
CA GLN A 8 -8.78 15.25 5.47
C GLN A 8 -8.08 15.98 4.31
N PRO A 9 -7.01 16.76 4.55
CA PRO A 9 -6.32 17.48 3.49
C PRO A 9 -5.63 16.51 2.52
N ILE A 10 -5.48 16.92 1.26
CA ILE A 10 -4.73 16.18 0.23
C ILE A 10 -3.55 17.06 -0.18
N THR A 11 -2.32 16.58 0.02
CA THR A 11 -1.10 17.31 -0.36
C THR A 11 -0.22 16.58 -1.37
N GLY A 12 -0.22 15.24 -1.37
CA GLY A 12 0.50 14.44 -2.37
C GLY A 12 -0.21 14.46 -3.73
N ALA A 13 0.52 14.16 -4.81
CA ALA A 13 -0.11 14.04 -6.12
C ALA A 13 -1.03 12.80 -6.19
N MET A 14 -2.08 12.93 -7.01
CA MET A 14 -2.98 11.83 -7.34
C MET A 14 -2.42 11.07 -8.55
N SER A 15 -2.48 9.75 -8.52
CA SER A 15 -2.26 8.92 -9.71
C SER A 15 -3.59 8.38 -10.25
N MET A 16 -3.57 7.98 -11.52
CA MET A 16 -4.71 7.40 -12.20
C MET A 16 -4.30 6.07 -12.85
N GLY A 17 -5.19 5.09 -12.81
CA GLY A 17 -4.99 3.79 -13.46
C GLY A 17 -6.28 3.30 -14.11
N LEU A 18 -6.14 2.51 -15.16
CA LEU A 18 -7.24 1.80 -15.81
C LEU A 18 -7.27 0.36 -15.32
N ASN A 19 -8.39 -0.04 -14.72
CA ASN A 19 -8.58 -1.43 -14.33
C ASN A 19 -8.44 -2.34 -15.56
N PRO A 20 -7.48 -3.30 -15.57
CA PRO A 20 -7.20 -4.09 -16.76
C PRO A 20 -8.34 -5.06 -17.12
N THR A 21 -9.25 -5.34 -16.20
CA THR A 21 -10.38 -6.25 -16.39
C THR A 21 -11.66 -5.50 -16.76
N THR A 22 -11.96 -4.39 -16.09
CA THR A 22 -13.21 -3.64 -16.27
C THR A 22 -13.06 -2.40 -17.15
N PHE A 23 -11.82 -1.98 -17.44
CA PHE A 23 -11.48 -0.72 -18.10
C PHE A 23 -11.99 0.55 -17.39
N ALA A 24 -12.39 0.42 -16.12
CA ALA A 24 -12.80 1.56 -15.32
C ALA A 24 -11.59 2.42 -14.92
N SER A 25 -11.70 3.74 -15.09
CA SER A 25 -10.72 4.69 -14.60
C SER A 25 -10.80 4.80 -13.08
N SER A 26 -9.65 4.74 -12.41
CA SER A 26 -9.55 4.86 -10.96
C SER A 26 -8.50 5.90 -10.59
N LEU A 27 -8.80 6.70 -9.56
CA LEU A 27 -7.92 7.71 -8.97
C LEU A 27 -7.38 7.21 -7.63
N PHE A 28 -6.08 7.36 -7.41
CA PHE A 28 -5.40 6.93 -6.19
C PHE A 28 -4.69 8.10 -5.53
N PHE A 29 -4.91 8.27 -4.23
CA PHE A 29 -4.29 9.33 -3.45
C PHE A 29 -4.42 9.05 -1.96
N GLY A 30 -3.48 9.57 -1.19
CA GLY A 30 -3.59 9.58 0.25
C GLY A 30 -3.86 10.97 0.80
N THR A 31 -4.35 11.01 2.04
CA THR A 31 -4.61 12.25 2.76
C THR A 31 -3.53 12.49 3.81
N GLY A 32 -3.37 13.75 4.16
CA GLY A 32 -2.34 14.23 5.06
C GLY A 32 -1.89 15.63 4.76
N ARG A 33 -1.23 16.23 5.74
CA ARG A 33 -0.43 17.45 5.59
C ARG A 33 0.77 17.37 6.52
N TYR A 34 1.90 17.89 6.05
CA TYR A 34 3.11 18.07 6.85
C TYR A 34 3.86 19.34 6.39
N LEU A 35 3.20 20.48 6.55
CA LEU A 35 3.62 21.80 6.05
C LEU A 35 3.67 22.88 7.15
N THR A 36 3.09 22.61 8.32
CA THR A 36 2.95 23.55 9.43
C THR A 36 3.55 22.98 10.72
N LEU A 37 3.84 23.85 11.69
CA LEU A 37 4.44 23.47 12.97
C LEU A 37 3.54 22.58 13.84
N ASP A 38 2.23 22.59 13.61
CA ASP A 38 1.26 21.77 14.35
C ASP A 38 1.11 20.36 13.77
N ASP A 39 1.51 20.15 12.51
CA ASP A 39 1.32 18.88 11.82
C ASP A 39 2.02 17.68 12.50
N PRO A 40 3.23 17.81 13.10
CA PRO A 40 3.88 16.71 13.81
C PRO A 40 3.11 16.20 15.04
N ALA A 41 2.29 17.04 15.67
CA ALA A 41 1.52 16.68 16.86
C ALA A 41 0.09 16.25 16.53
N ASN A 42 -0.38 16.51 15.30
CA ASN A 42 -1.71 16.12 14.86
C ASN A 42 -1.79 14.60 14.69
N GLN A 43 -2.74 13.94 15.36
CA GLN A 43 -2.98 12.50 15.25
C GLN A 43 -4.35 12.17 14.64
N ASP A 44 -5.00 13.12 13.96
CA ASP A 44 -6.26 12.87 13.27
C ASP A 44 -6.07 11.81 12.18
N VAL A 45 -7.03 10.89 12.08
CA VAL A 45 -6.98 9.77 11.14
C VAL A 45 -6.89 10.30 9.71
N GLN A 46 -5.85 9.89 9.00
CA GLN A 46 -5.73 10.06 7.56
C GLN A 46 -5.99 8.73 6.86
N SER A 47 -6.16 8.78 5.54
CA SER A 47 -6.56 7.59 4.79
C SER A 47 -5.95 7.57 3.40
N TRP A 48 -5.85 6.36 2.86
CA TRP A 48 -5.49 6.11 1.48
C TRP A 48 -6.73 5.69 0.70
N TYR A 49 -6.91 6.23 -0.50
CA TYR A 49 -8.09 6.02 -1.31
C TYR A 49 -7.74 5.49 -2.69
N GLY A 50 -8.59 4.58 -3.18
CA GLY A 50 -8.74 4.29 -4.60
C GLY A 50 -10.19 4.49 -5.00
N LEU A 51 -10.48 5.49 -5.83
CA LEU A 51 -11.84 5.87 -6.23
C LEU A 51 -12.07 5.55 -7.70
N ILE A 52 -13.19 4.90 -8.00
CA ILE A 52 -13.60 4.60 -9.37
C ILE A 52 -14.31 5.82 -9.95
N ASP A 53 -13.74 6.41 -11.00
CA ASP A 53 -14.37 7.50 -11.73
C ASP A 53 -15.41 6.95 -12.72
N ALA A 54 -16.66 6.97 -12.29
CA ALA A 54 -17.83 6.63 -13.09
C ALA A 54 -18.60 7.86 -13.58
N GLY A 55 -18.01 9.07 -13.50
CA GLY A 55 -18.70 10.32 -13.83
C GLY A 55 -19.86 10.69 -12.89
N ALA A 56 -19.90 10.08 -11.70
CA ALA A 56 -20.95 10.26 -10.70
C ALA A 56 -20.36 10.73 -9.36
N VAL A 57 -21.15 11.50 -8.59
CA VAL A 57 -20.73 11.99 -7.27
C VAL A 57 -20.68 10.84 -6.26
N ILE A 58 -19.53 10.66 -5.62
CA ILE A 58 -19.38 9.75 -4.48
C ILE A 58 -19.83 10.49 -3.21
N ALA A 59 -21.04 10.17 -2.73
CA ALA A 59 -21.68 10.89 -1.62
C ALA A 59 -20.97 10.74 -0.27
N GLY A 60 -20.10 9.75 -0.11
CA GLY A 60 -19.31 9.53 1.10
C GLY A 60 -18.74 8.12 1.20
N ARG A 61 -18.04 7.84 2.31
CA ARG A 61 -17.32 6.57 2.53
C ARG A 61 -18.20 5.32 2.55
N ASN A 62 -19.50 5.44 2.79
CA ASN A 62 -20.42 4.29 2.73
C ASN A 62 -20.53 3.68 1.32
N ALA A 63 -20.24 4.49 0.29
CA ALA A 63 -20.15 4.05 -1.11
C ALA A 63 -18.84 3.31 -1.43
N LEU A 64 -17.88 3.33 -0.51
CA LEU A 64 -16.56 2.71 -0.64
C LEU A 64 -16.49 1.43 0.21
N LEU A 65 -15.50 0.61 -0.08
CA LEU A 65 -15.12 -0.51 0.77
C LEU A 65 -14.00 -0.10 1.73
N ARG A 66 -14.18 -0.34 3.03
CA ARG A 66 -13.12 -0.13 4.01
C ARG A 66 -12.18 -1.34 3.99
N ARG A 67 -10.88 -1.07 3.95
CA ARG A 67 -9.79 -2.03 4.11
C ARG A 67 -9.00 -1.70 5.37
N LYS A 68 -8.36 -2.70 5.97
CA LYS A 68 -7.64 -2.56 7.23
C LYS A 68 -6.19 -3.03 7.11
N ILE A 69 -5.35 -2.50 7.98
CA ILE A 69 -4.11 -3.15 8.38
C ILE A 69 -4.48 -4.24 9.39
N VAL A 70 -4.17 -5.48 9.07
CA VAL A 70 -4.56 -6.65 9.88
C VAL A 70 -3.42 -7.16 10.76
N ASN A 71 -2.17 -6.89 10.38
CA ASN A 71 -0.98 -7.24 11.16
C ASN A 71 0.00 -6.05 11.22
N ASP A 72 0.70 -5.93 12.35
CA ASP A 72 1.77 -4.97 12.61
C ASP A 72 2.77 -5.68 13.53
N THR A 73 3.93 -6.06 13.01
CA THR A 73 4.90 -6.93 13.70
C THR A 73 6.32 -6.76 13.18
N THR A 74 7.27 -7.45 13.80
CA THR A 74 8.61 -7.61 13.25
C THR A 74 8.73 -8.97 12.55
N SER A 75 9.12 -8.97 11.28
CA SER A 75 9.47 -10.18 10.53
C SER A 75 10.83 -9.97 9.89
N PHE A 76 11.67 -11.01 9.89
CA PHE A 76 13.05 -10.96 9.36
C PHE A 76 13.90 -9.79 9.91
N GLY A 77 13.62 -9.32 11.13
CA GLY A 77 14.31 -8.17 11.75
C GLY A 77 13.78 -6.80 11.33
N THR A 78 12.76 -6.74 10.47
CA THR A 78 12.18 -5.51 9.91
C THR A 78 10.75 -5.31 10.43
N HIS A 79 10.36 -4.06 10.70
CA HIS A 79 8.99 -3.72 11.07
C HIS A 79 8.11 -3.75 9.82
N VAL A 80 7.13 -4.66 9.80
CA VAL A 80 6.29 -4.94 8.63
C VAL A 80 4.82 -5.00 8.99
N ARG A 81 3.96 -4.80 7.98
CA ARG A 81 2.49 -4.85 8.11
C ARG A 81 1.87 -5.62 6.96
N ALA A 82 0.65 -6.10 7.18
CA ALA A 82 -0.18 -6.71 6.14
C ALA A 82 -1.56 -6.05 6.08
N PHE A 83 -2.12 -6.00 4.87
CA PHE A 83 -3.47 -5.49 4.61
C PHE A 83 -4.51 -6.62 4.59
N GLU A 84 -5.77 -6.25 4.77
CA GLU A 84 -6.92 -7.16 4.68
C GLU A 84 -7.05 -7.76 3.27
N PHE A 85 -7.35 -9.06 3.18
CA PHE A 85 -7.60 -9.72 1.90
C PHE A 85 -8.92 -9.25 1.27
N ALA A 86 -9.00 -9.38 -0.06
CA ALA A 86 -10.26 -9.27 -0.78
C ALA A 86 -11.10 -10.52 -0.55
N VAL A 87 -12.42 -10.33 -0.56
CA VAL A 87 -13.40 -11.41 -0.63
C VAL A 87 -14.08 -11.35 -1.99
N ASP A 88 -14.33 -12.51 -2.61
CA ASP A 88 -14.97 -12.58 -3.93
C ASP A 88 -16.25 -11.74 -3.99
N GLY A 89 -16.27 -10.76 -4.90
CA GLY A 89 -17.40 -9.88 -5.13
C GLY A 89 -17.57 -8.73 -4.13
N ASP A 90 -16.65 -8.51 -3.20
CA ASP A 90 -16.77 -7.44 -2.18
C ASP A 90 -16.78 -6.00 -2.74
N MET A 91 -16.21 -5.81 -3.94
CA MET A 91 -16.24 -4.56 -4.69
C MET A 91 -17.54 -4.36 -5.50
N ALA A 92 -18.46 -5.33 -5.53
CA ALA A 92 -19.71 -5.20 -6.27
C ALA A 92 -20.55 -4.03 -5.74
N GLY A 93 -20.88 -3.08 -6.64
CA GLY A 93 -21.64 -1.88 -6.28
C GLY A 93 -20.86 -0.84 -5.46
N LYS A 94 -19.55 -1.03 -5.27
CA LYS A 94 -18.67 -0.06 -4.61
C LYS A 94 -18.03 0.87 -5.64
N PHE A 95 -17.83 2.12 -5.24
CA PHE A 95 -17.16 3.15 -6.05
C PHE A 95 -15.68 3.29 -5.73
N GLY A 96 -15.08 2.24 -5.16
CA GLY A 96 -13.69 2.27 -4.70
C GLY A 96 -13.54 1.76 -3.27
N TRP A 97 -12.38 2.05 -2.70
CA TRP A 97 -11.97 1.60 -1.38
C TRP A 97 -11.22 2.70 -0.62
N PHE A 98 -11.07 2.50 0.68
CA PHE A 98 -10.17 3.28 1.50
C PHE A 98 -9.54 2.45 2.61
N VAL A 99 -8.32 2.80 2.99
CA VAL A 99 -7.63 2.32 4.19
C VAL A 99 -7.47 3.50 5.15
N ASP A 100 -7.96 3.36 6.38
CA ASP A 100 -7.65 4.33 7.44
C ASP A 100 -6.30 3.97 8.06
N TRP A 101 -5.42 4.97 8.21
CA TRP A 101 -4.10 4.79 8.81
C TRP A 101 -4.19 4.73 10.34
N VAL A 102 -4.58 3.56 10.82
CA VAL A 102 -4.67 3.23 12.24
C VAL A 102 -3.92 1.94 12.52
N LYS A 103 -3.19 1.93 13.63
CA LYS A 103 -2.46 0.75 14.09
C LYS A 103 -3.44 -0.31 14.61
N PRO A 104 -3.33 -1.59 14.22
CA PRO A 104 -4.13 -2.67 14.80
C PRO A 104 -3.85 -2.83 16.31
N PRO A 105 -4.76 -3.46 17.09
CA PRO A 105 -5.93 -4.23 16.65
C PRO A 105 -7.17 -3.39 16.31
N PHE A 106 -7.98 -3.88 15.39
CA PHE A 106 -9.30 -3.34 15.02
C PHE A 106 -10.42 -4.25 15.56
N PRO A 107 -11.57 -3.72 16.06
CA PRO A 107 -11.93 -2.31 16.22
C PRO A 107 -11.46 -1.70 17.57
N PRO A 108 -11.16 -0.38 17.65
CA PRO A 108 -11.29 0.64 16.59
C PRO A 108 -10.02 0.92 15.77
N GLY A 109 -8.87 0.31 16.12
CA GLY A 109 -7.56 0.77 15.67
C GLY A 109 -7.09 2.02 16.43
N THR A 110 -5.78 2.19 16.57
CA THR A 110 -5.17 3.32 17.28
C THR A 110 -4.58 4.32 16.29
N PRO A 111 -5.04 5.59 16.26
CA PRO A 111 -4.43 6.60 15.39
C PRO A 111 -3.05 6.99 15.91
N GLU A 112 -2.06 6.99 15.01
CA GLU A 112 -0.69 7.46 15.29
C GLU A 112 -0.35 8.74 14.52
N GLY A 113 -1.32 9.34 13.82
CA GLY A 113 -1.08 10.47 12.91
C GLY A 113 -0.39 10.09 11.61
N GLU A 114 -0.39 8.80 11.26
CA GLU A 114 0.12 8.30 9.99
C GLU A 114 -0.65 8.92 8.82
N ARG A 115 0.08 9.29 7.77
CA ARG A 115 -0.45 10.04 6.62
C ARG A 115 0.39 9.86 5.37
N VAL A 116 -0.21 10.11 4.21
CA VAL A 116 0.49 10.11 2.92
C VAL A 116 0.48 11.54 2.40
N VAL A 117 1.67 12.15 2.34
CA VAL A 117 1.87 13.54 1.88
C VAL A 117 2.61 13.63 0.56
N SER A 118 3.04 12.49 0.04
CA SER A 118 3.81 12.34 -1.20
C SER A 118 3.00 11.58 -2.25
N ASP A 119 3.57 11.45 -3.44
CA ASP A 119 2.89 10.85 -4.58
C ASP A 119 2.66 9.35 -4.38
N THR A 120 1.50 8.88 -4.81
CA THR A 120 1.18 7.46 -4.95
C THR A 120 1.48 7.03 -6.39
N ILE A 121 2.21 5.93 -6.57
CA ILE A 121 2.59 5.40 -7.89
C ILE A 121 1.87 4.09 -8.18
N VAL A 122 1.42 3.91 -9.42
CA VAL A 122 0.96 2.61 -9.93
C VAL A 122 2.10 2.01 -10.74
N THR A 123 2.56 0.84 -10.34
CA THR A 123 3.51 0.03 -11.12
C THR A 123 2.82 -1.22 -11.66
N PHE A 124 3.46 -1.90 -12.61
CA PHE A 124 2.96 -3.13 -13.20
C PHE A 124 4.06 -4.19 -13.21
N THR A 125 3.76 -5.35 -12.63
CA THR A 125 4.64 -6.51 -12.56
C THR A 125 3.99 -7.66 -13.33
N ASN A 126 4.79 -8.58 -13.87
CA ASN A 126 4.25 -9.71 -14.65
C ASN A 126 3.47 -10.70 -13.75
N GLU A 127 3.83 -10.76 -12.48
CA GLU A 127 3.37 -11.75 -11.51
C GLU A 127 2.14 -11.27 -10.72
N LEU A 128 2.11 -9.98 -10.34
CA LEU A 128 1.01 -9.37 -9.58
C LEU A 128 0.07 -8.54 -10.46
N GLY A 129 0.52 -8.18 -11.67
CA GLY A 129 -0.14 -7.16 -12.46
C GLY A 129 0.04 -5.78 -11.81
N PRO A 130 -1.03 -4.98 -11.68
CA PRO A 130 -0.96 -3.62 -11.17
C PRO A 130 -0.74 -3.60 -9.64
N VAL A 131 0.23 -2.80 -9.18
CA VAL A 131 0.58 -2.62 -7.77
C VAL A 131 0.54 -1.13 -7.44
N LEU A 132 -0.19 -0.76 -6.41
CA LEU A 132 -0.21 0.61 -5.90
C LEU A 132 0.83 0.76 -4.80
N VAL A 133 1.77 1.69 -4.96
CA VAL A 133 2.84 1.93 -3.99
C VAL A 133 2.78 3.36 -3.48
N ALA A 134 2.89 3.53 -2.16
CA ALA A 134 2.96 4.85 -1.54
C ALA A 134 3.82 4.85 -0.28
N ALA A 135 4.54 5.95 -0.06
CA ALA A 135 5.20 6.24 1.20
C ALA A 135 4.21 6.90 2.17
N SER A 136 4.15 6.34 3.37
CA SER A 136 3.41 6.90 4.50
C SER A 136 4.40 7.37 5.56
N ILE A 137 4.08 8.49 6.22
CA ILE A 137 4.89 9.07 7.28
C ILE A 137 4.08 9.10 8.57
N ILE A 138 4.75 8.86 9.68
CA ILE A 138 4.26 8.94 11.06
C ILE A 138 5.13 9.96 11.76
N PRO A 139 4.76 11.26 11.75
CA PRO A 139 5.54 12.30 12.38
C PRO A 139 5.67 12.08 13.89
N ASN A 140 6.77 12.57 14.45
CA ASN A 140 6.99 12.62 15.89
C ASN A 140 7.24 14.07 16.32
N ALA A 141 6.41 14.58 17.24
CA ALA A 141 6.54 15.93 17.78
C ALA A 141 7.64 16.09 18.84
N ALA A 142 8.25 14.98 19.30
CA ALA A 142 9.29 15.03 20.32
C ALA A 142 10.56 15.71 19.82
N ALA A 143 10.98 16.79 20.48
CA ALA A 143 12.16 17.59 20.11
C ALA A 143 13.49 16.81 20.09
N CYS A 144 13.54 15.64 20.73
CA CYS A 144 14.71 14.75 20.78
C CYS A 144 14.43 13.35 20.20
N GLY A 145 13.26 13.15 19.57
CA GLY A 145 12.93 11.88 18.91
C GLY A 145 13.65 11.72 17.57
N SER A 146 13.80 10.48 17.08
CA SER A 146 13.97 10.28 15.64
C SER A 146 12.81 11.02 14.95
N GLY A 147 13.09 11.78 13.88
CA GLY A 147 12.18 12.76 13.27
C GLY A 147 10.91 12.19 12.61
N GLY A 148 10.31 11.17 13.19
CA GLY A 148 9.22 10.36 12.67
C GLY A 148 9.71 8.98 12.22
N ARG A 149 8.74 8.13 11.86
CA ARG A 149 8.94 6.85 11.18
C ARG A 149 7.98 6.76 10.00
N GLY A 150 7.96 5.64 9.29
CA GLY A 150 6.98 5.44 8.24
C GLY A 150 7.15 4.12 7.52
N PHE A 151 6.37 3.95 6.47
CA PHE A 151 6.34 2.71 5.71
C PHE A 151 6.27 2.99 4.22
N ILE A 152 6.94 2.13 3.46
CA ILE A 152 6.60 1.91 2.05
C ILE A 152 5.47 0.88 2.03
N ASN A 153 4.35 1.22 1.40
CA ASN A 153 3.17 0.40 1.33
C ASN A 153 2.95 -0.10 -0.09
N ALA A 154 2.48 -1.33 -0.24
CA ALA A 154 2.05 -1.90 -1.51
C ALA A 154 0.77 -2.71 -1.34
N LEU A 155 -0.19 -2.50 -2.23
CA LEU A 155 -1.46 -3.24 -2.28
C LEU A 155 -2.06 -3.26 -3.68
N ASP A 156 -3.14 -4.01 -3.87
CA ASP A 156 -3.87 -4.03 -5.13
C ASP A 156 -4.62 -2.69 -5.35
N PRO A 157 -4.35 -1.95 -6.44
CA PRO A 157 -4.93 -0.63 -6.67
C PRO A 157 -6.46 -0.65 -6.79
N TYR A 158 -7.05 -1.73 -7.28
CA TYR A 158 -8.48 -1.74 -7.65
C TYR A 158 -9.38 -2.26 -6.55
N THR A 159 -8.82 -3.00 -5.59
CA THR A 159 -9.56 -3.57 -4.46
C THR A 159 -9.12 -2.99 -3.11
N GLY A 160 -7.93 -2.39 -3.03
CA GLY A 160 -7.36 -1.90 -1.77
C GLY A 160 -6.88 -3.01 -0.85
N ALA A 161 -6.86 -4.25 -1.33
CA ALA A 161 -6.59 -5.43 -0.54
C ALA A 161 -5.11 -5.84 -0.60
N SER A 162 -4.72 -6.68 0.35
CA SER A 162 -3.50 -7.48 0.21
C SER A 162 -3.55 -8.32 -1.07
N PHE A 163 -2.37 -8.55 -1.65
CA PHE A 163 -2.22 -9.52 -2.74
C PHE A 163 -2.66 -10.91 -2.28
N ALA A 164 -3.22 -11.70 -3.20
CA ALA A 164 -3.78 -13.00 -2.86
C ALA A 164 -2.70 -13.99 -2.40
N ASN A 165 -3.09 -14.88 -1.49
CA ASN A 165 -2.37 -16.11 -1.21
C ASN A 165 -3.11 -17.28 -1.87
N THR A 166 -2.37 -18.33 -2.25
CA THR A 166 -2.96 -19.59 -2.70
C THR A 166 -2.34 -20.72 -1.90
N GLN A 167 -3.16 -21.66 -1.46
CA GLN A 167 -2.64 -22.87 -0.82
C GLN A 167 -2.08 -23.80 -1.90
N GLY A 168 -0.81 -24.16 -1.78
CA GLY A 168 -0.11 -25.08 -2.66
C GLY A 168 0.45 -26.29 -1.92
N THR A 169 1.19 -27.12 -2.64
CA THR A 169 1.96 -28.23 -2.08
C THR A 169 3.39 -28.14 -2.56
N ASP A 170 4.37 -28.27 -1.66
CA ASP A 170 5.79 -28.33 -2.03
C ASP A 170 6.13 -29.65 -2.77
N LEU A 171 7.35 -29.78 -3.28
CA LEU A 171 7.84 -30.98 -3.98
C LEU A 171 7.86 -32.24 -3.09
N ASN A 172 7.76 -32.08 -1.77
CA ASN A 172 7.72 -33.16 -0.79
C ASN A 172 6.28 -33.52 -0.37
N GLY A 173 5.27 -32.85 -0.93
CA GLY A 173 3.86 -33.04 -0.60
C GLY A 173 3.40 -32.33 0.66
N ASN A 174 4.19 -31.41 1.22
CA ASN A 174 3.78 -30.59 2.36
C ASN A 174 2.90 -29.44 1.89
N ALA A 175 1.84 -29.13 2.64
CA ALA A 175 1.06 -27.92 2.39
C ALA A 175 1.96 -26.69 2.55
N THR A 176 1.95 -25.81 1.54
CA THR A 176 2.68 -24.55 1.54
C THR A 176 1.75 -23.40 1.17
N ILE A 177 2.05 -22.19 1.64
CA ILE A 177 1.35 -20.99 1.22
C ILE A 177 2.19 -20.36 0.10
N ILE A 178 1.62 -20.27 -1.09
CA ILE A 178 2.18 -19.50 -2.20
C ILE A 178 1.56 -18.11 -2.09
N SER A 179 2.28 -17.19 -1.46
CA SER A 179 1.87 -15.79 -1.37
C SER A 179 2.30 -15.06 -2.63
N ASN A 180 1.46 -14.24 -3.23
CA ASN A 180 1.89 -13.33 -4.30
C ASN A 180 2.42 -12.03 -3.67
N GLY A 181 3.52 -12.13 -2.92
CA GLY A 181 4.13 -11.01 -2.21
C GLY A 181 4.79 -10.00 -3.14
N TYR A 182 4.84 -8.74 -2.71
CA TYR A 182 5.50 -7.66 -3.45
C TYR A 182 6.87 -7.28 -2.87
N PHE A 183 7.11 -7.49 -1.58
CA PHE A 183 8.39 -7.16 -0.95
C PHE A 183 9.21 -8.43 -0.71
N ASP A 184 10.48 -8.42 -1.07
CA ASP A 184 11.50 -9.42 -0.66
C ASP A 184 12.25 -8.82 0.54
N VAL A 185 11.76 -9.07 1.75
CA VAL A 185 12.26 -8.45 2.99
C VAL A 185 13.47 -9.20 3.53
N ASN A 186 13.57 -10.50 3.26
CA ASN A 186 14.68 -11.34 3.71
C ASN A 186 15.83 -11.47 2.68
N GLU A 187 15.69 -10.83 1.52
CA GLU A 187 16.67 -10.77 0.42
C GLU A 187 17.04 -12.13 -0.18
N ASN A 188 16.14 -13.11 -0.10
CA ASN A 188 16.38 -14.45 -0.63
C ASN A 188 15.96 -14.61 -2.11
N ARG A 189 15.44 -13.54 -2.74
CA ARG A 189 14.88 -13.50 -4.10
C ARG A 189 13.62 -14.34 -4.27
N ASN A 190 12.86 -14.53 -3.20
CA ASN A 190 11.61 -15.27 -3.16
C ASN A 190 10.56 -14.53 -2.32
N MET A 191 9.94 -13.51 -2.92
CA MET A 191 8.84 -12.73 -2.33
C MET A 191 7.63 -13.57 -1.88
N HIS A 192 7.53 -14.82 -2.35
CA HIS A 192 6.43 -15.71 -2.02
C HIS A 192 6.50 -16.28 -0.60
N ASP A 193 7.66 -16.18 0.07
CA ASP A 193 7.82 -16.58 1.48
C ASP A 193 7.87 -15.40 2.47
N ASP A 194 7.81 -14.16 1.95
CA ASP A 194 7.67 -12.92 2.72
C ASP A 194 6.22 -12.73 3.22
N ILE A 195 5.83 -13.61 4.13
CA ILE A 195 4.52 -13.62 4.78
C ILE A 195 4.66 -13.31 6.26
N ILE A 196 3.64 -12.66 6.82
CA ILE A 196 3.46 -12.56 8.26
C ILE A 196 2.71 -13.82 8.71
N PRO A 197 3.33 -14.70 9.53
CA PRO A 197 2.65 -15.88 10.05
C PRO A 197 1.46 -15.49 10.91
N ASP A 198 0.44 -16.35 10.92
CA ASP A 198 -0.68 -16.24 11.87
C ASP A 198 -0.12 -16.18 13.31
N GLY A 199 -0.37 -15.07 13.99
CA GLY A 199 0.01 -14.83 15.39
C GLY A 199 -0.89 -15.56 16.40
N GLY A 200 -1.57 -16.63 16.00
CA GLY A 200 -2.47 -17.42 16.83
C GLY A 200 -3.93 -16.93 16.81
N GLY A 201 -4.33 -16.16 15.80
CA GLY A 201 -5.69 -15.72 15.56
C GLY A 201 -5.85 -15.19 14.12
N ASP A 202 -6.96 -15.60 13.49
CA ASP A 202 -7.52 -15.05 12.24
C ASP A 202 -7.15 -13.56 12.06
N PRO A 203 -6.37 -13.19 11.02
CA PRO A 203 -6.38 -13.75 9.67
C PRO A 203 -5.28 -14.76 9.31
N ALA A 204 -5.55 -15.53 8.24
CA ALA A 204 -4.62 -16.41 7.55
C ALA A 204 -3.28 -15.70 7.21
N PRO A 205 -2.17 -16.45 7.03
CA PRO A 205 -0.87 -15.88 6.69
C PRO A 205 -0.97 -14.91 5.51
N ALA A 206 -0.60 -13.66 5.75
CA ALA A 206 -0.76 -12.58 4.81
C ALA A 206 0.60 -12.15 4.23
N PRO A 207 0.69 -11.90 2.91
CA PRO A 207 1.87 -11.26 2.34
C PRO A 207 2.20 -9.95 3.06
N ILE A 208 3.49 -9.64 3.16
CA ILE A 208 3.92 -8.33 3.65
C ILE A 208 3.46 -7.26 2.64
N GLY A 209 2.65 -6.31 3.12
CA GLY A 209 2.10 -5.19 2.35
C GLY A 209 2.64 -3.83 2.79
N SER A 210 3.41 -3.76 3.88
CA SER A 210 4.15 -2.56 4.25
C SER A 210 5.48 -2.89 4.93
N VAL A 211 6.49 -2.08 4.66
CA VAL A 211 7.84 -2.25 5.22
C VAL A 211 8.36 -0.89 5.73
N ASP A 212 8.82 -0.86 6.98
CA ASP A 212 9.61 0.26 7.49
C ASP A 212 11.04 0.12 6.98
N GLY A 213 11.46 1.04 6.10
CA GLY A 213 12.79 1.04 5.51
C GLY A 213 13.91 1.49 6.46
N GLY A 214 13.61 1.81 7.72
CA GLY A 214 14.59 2.27 8.71
C GLY A 214 15.12 3.69 8.46
N VAL A 215 14.50 4.45 7.55
CA VAL A 215 14.96 5.78 7.11
C VAL A 215 14.20 6.94 7.78
N GLY A 216 13.48 6.67 8.87
CA GLY A 216 12.59 7.64 9.50
C GLY A 216 11.32 7.83 8.66
N MET A 217 10.96 9.07 8.32
CA MET A 217 9.84 9.36 7.42
C MET A 217 10.28 9.20 5.95
N PRO A 218 9.79 8.18 5.22
CA PRO A 218 10.23 7.93 3.86
C PRO A 218 9.64 8.94 2.86
N SER A 219 10.38 9.22 1.79
CA SER A 219 9.88 9.88 0.58
C SER A 219 9.21 8.88 -0.36
N THR A 220 8.51 9.37 -1.40
CA THR A 220 8.02 8.49 -2.48
C THR A 220 9.20 7.66 -3.03
N PRO A 221 9.04 6.33 -3.09
CA PRO A 221 10.09 5.47 -3.59
C PRO A 221 10.20 5.57 -5.11
N ILE A 222 11.39 5.28 -5.63
CA ILE A 222 11.63 5.06 -7.07
C ILE A 222 11.87 3.58 -7.32
N LEU A 223 11.28 3.05 -8.40
CA LEU A 223 11.60 1.70 -8.89
C LEU A 223 12.73 1.77 -9.92
N LEU A 224 13.80 1.03 -9.65
CA LEU A 224 14.93 0.82 -10.55
C LEU A 224 15.00 -0.67 -10.90
N GLY A 225 14.28 -1.06 -11.95
CA GLY A 225 14.13 -2.48 -12.29
C GLY A 225 13.35 -3.22 -11.17
N PRO A 226 13.86 -4.34 -10.64
CA PRO A 226 13.23 -5.06 -9.53
C PRO A 226 13.63 -4.52 -8.16
N VAL A 227 14.28 -3.35 -8.06
CA VAL A 227 14.70 -2.75 -6.80
C VAL A 227 13.90 -1.48 -6.54
N LEU A 228 13.30 -1.40 -5.36
CA LEU A 228 12.70 -0.19 -4.84
C LEU A 228 13.75 0.56 -4.01
N VAL A 229 13.95 1.84 -4.28
CA VAL A 229 14.86 2.70 -3.53
C VAL A 229 14.07 3.85 -2.92
N CYS A 230 14.32 4.13 -1.65
CA CYS A 230 13.75 5.27 -0.94
C CYS A 230 14.83 6.03 -0.16
N SER A 231 14.51 7.25 0.24
CA SER A 231 15.25 7.99 1.26
C SER A 231 14.27 8.48 2.32
N GLY A 232 14.77 9.01 3.42
CA GLY A 232 13.90 9.54 4.45
C GLY A 232 14.53 10.59 5.34
N SER A 233 13.78 11.00 6.35
CA SER A 233 14.16 12.07 7.27
C SER A 233 15.40 11.78 8.11
N SER A 234 15.88 10.52 8.18
CA SER A 234 17.16 10.20 8.83
C SER A 234 18.37 10.67 8.02
N GLY A 235 18.21 10.98 6.73
CA GLY A 235 19.32 11.24 5.80
C GLY A 235 19.91 9.97 5.18
N GLU A 236 19.45 8.79 5.60
CA GLU A 236 19.83 7.49 5.05
C GLU A 236 18.93 7.11 3.85
N THR A 237 19.37 6.08 3.13
CA THR A 237 18.60 5.45 2.04
C THR A 237 18.14 4.06 2.44
N CYS A 238 16.99 3.65 1.90
CA CYS A 238 16.53 2.27 1.94
C CYS A 238 16.54 1.70 0.52
N ASP A 239 16.85 0.41 0.40
CA ASP A 239 16.59 -0.34 -0.81
C ASP A 239 16.02 -1.71 -0.45
N MET A 240 15.16 -2.23 -1.32
CA MET A 240 14.59 -3.56 -1.17
C MET A 240 14.30 -4.15 -2.55
N SER A 241 14.51 -5.45 -2.68
CA SER A 241 14.04 -6.16 -3.86
C SER A 241 12.51 -6.23 -3.81
N VAL A 242 11.87 -6.02 -4.95
CA VAL A 242 10.41 -6.07 -5.09
C VAL A 242 9.99 -7.02 -6.19
N GLY A 243 8.77 -7.52 -6.02
CA GLY A 243 8.10 -8.48 -6.87
C GLY A 243 8.12 -8.09 -8.32
N GLY A 244 8.68 -8.99 -9.12
CA GLY A 244 8.43 -9.10 -10.53
C GLY A 244 9.38 -8.41 -11.48
N THR A 245 9.30 -8.84 -12.74
CA THR A 245 9.98 -8.16 -13.83
C THR A 245 9.10 -7.01 -14.31
N PRO A 246 9.60 -5.76 -14.35
CA PRO A 246 8.86 -4.68 -15.00
C PRO A 246 8.51 -5.13 -16.42
N VAL A 247 7.31 -4.82 -16.89
CA VAL A 247 6.94 -5.10 -18.28
C VAL A 247 7.90 -4.36 -19.20
N GLN A 248 8.84 -5.09 -19.80
CA GLN A 248 9.80 -4.53 -20.75
C GLN A 248 9.26 -4.73 -22.18
N GLY A 249 9.11 -3.64 -22.93
CA GLY A 249 8.74 -3.67 -24.35
C GLY A 249 7.86 -2.51 -24.79
N ARG A 250 7.66 -2.35 -26.10
CA ARG A 250 6.65 -1.43 -26.66
C ARG A 250 5.26 -2.02 -26.44
N ILE A 251 4.41 -1.30 -25.71
CA ILE A 251 3.07 -1.74 -25.31
C ILE A 251 1.97 -1.36 -26.34
N SER A 252 2.31 -0.64 -27.41
CA SER A 252 1.55 -0.59 -28.67
C SER A 252 2.35 0.15 -29.75
N TRP A 253 2.08 -0.17 -31.02
CA TRP A 253 2.42 0.68 -32.16
C TRP A 253 1.13 0.90 -32.97
N ARG A 254 0.95 2.11 -33.50
CA ARG A 254 -0.11 2.41 -34.46
C ARG A 254 0.56 2.90 -35.74
N GLU A 255 0.41 2.15 -36.83
CA GLU A 255 0.87 2.57 -38.15
C GLU A 255 0.10 3.82 -38.57
N ILE A 256 0.81 4.85 -39.02
CA ILE A 256 0.19 5.88 -39.84
C ILE A 256 0.38 5.41 -41.27
N LEU A 257 -0.68 4.83 -41.84
CA LEU A 257 -0.77 4.65 -43.28
C LEU A 257 -1.01 6.04 -43.88
N GLY A 258 -0.05 6.54 -44.65
CA GLY A 258 -0.25 7.74 -45.47
C GLY A 258 -1.14 7.42 -46.66
N ASP A 259 -2.02 8.35 -47.01
CA ASP A 259 -2.92 8.29 -48.17
C ASP A 259 -2.17 8.13 -49.51
#